data_AF-A0A0C4LD55-F1
#
_entry.id   AF-A0A0C4LD55-F1
#
_cell.length_a   1.000
_cell.length_b   1.000
_cell.length_c   1.000
_cell.angle_alpha   90.00
_cell.angle_beta   90.00
_cell.angle_gamma   90.00
#
_symmetry.space_group_name_H-M   'P 1'
#
loop_
_entity.id
_entity.type
_entity.pdbx_description
1 polymer ?
#
loop_
_entity_poly.entity_id
_entity_poly.type
_entity_poly.pdbx_seq_one_letter_code
_entity_poly.pdbx_strand_id
1 'polypeptide(L)'
;INGFGRIGRMVFQSICEDDVLGKEIDVVAVVDMNTDAEYFAYQMKFDTVHGRLRYKVEVAKSSPEVKKPDVLVVNGHRILCVKAQRNPADLPWGKLGVEYVIESTGLFTNKAKAEGHVKGGAKKVVISAPASGGAKTIVMGVNHHEYDPATHHVVSNASCTTNCMAPVVHVLTKENFGIETGLMTTIHSYTATQKTVDGVSLKDWRGGRAAAVNIIPSTTGAAKAVGMVIPSTKGKLTGMSFRVPTPDVSVVDLTFRATRDTSIQEIDAALKKAAKTYMKGILGYTDDELVSSDFINDARSSIYDSKATLQNNLPGEKRFFKVVSWYDNEWGYSHRVVDLVRFMGAK
;
A
#
# COMPACT_ATOMS: atom_id res chain seq x y z
N ILE A 1 6.55 9.60 11.00
CA ILE A 1 5.35 9.14 10.26
C ILE A 1 4.25 10.21 10.41
N ASN A 2 3.78 10.81 9.31
CA ASN A 2 2.73 11.83 9.33
C ASN A 2 1.34 11.24 9.05
N GLY A 3 0.43 11.31 10.01
CA GLY A 3 -0.87 10.64 9.96
C GLY A 3 -0.77 9.22 10.54
N PHE A 4 -0.87 9.10 11.86
CA PHE A 4 -0.82 7.84 12.62
C PHE A 4 -2.19 7.13 12.70
N GLY A 5 -2.93 7.20 11.59
CA GLY A 5 -4.16 6.47 11.36
C GLY A 5 -3.90 5.02 10.96
N ARG A 6 -4.80 4.45 10.16
CA ARG A 6 -4.76 3.05 9.72
C ARG A 6 -3.41 2.66 9.08
N ILE A 7 -3.06 3.26 7.95
CA ILE A 7 -1.81 2.98 7.24
C ILE A 7 -0.58 3.39 8.05
N GLY A 8 -0.61 4.53 8.73
CA GLY A 8 0.52 4.96 9.56
C GLY A 8 0.87 3.96 10.67
N ARG A 9 -0.15 3.35 11.31
CA ARG A 9 0.06 2.28 12.30
C ARG A 9 0.50 0.97 11.67
N MET A 10 -0.08 0.56 10.54
CA MET A 10 0.34 -0.67 9.86
C MET A 10 1.78 -0.58 9.36
N VAL A 11 2.20 0.56 8.80
CA VAL A 11 3.60 0.82 8.45
C VAL A 11 4.51 0.72 9.66
N PHE A 12 4.13 1.31 10.80
CA PHE A 12 4.90 1.17 12.04
C PHE A 12 4.97 -0.29 12.52
N GLN A 13 3.87 -1.03 12.43
CA GLN A 13 3.83 -2.45 12.80
C GLN A 13 4.73 -3.28 11.87
N SER A 14 4.74 -3.02 10.55
CA SER A 14 5.66 -3.67 9.60
C SER A 14 7.13 -3.39 9.94
N ILE A 15 7.49 -2.14 10.34
CA ILE A 15 8.84 -1.81 10.83
C ILE A 15 9.22 -2.67 12.05
N CYS A 16 8.26 -2.94 12.94
CA CYS A 16 8.50 -3.78 14.11
C CYS A 16 8.56 -5.28 13.74
N GLU A 17 7.70 -5.74 12.82
CA GLU A 17 7.66 -7.13 12.36
C GLU A 17 8.92 -7.53 11.62
N ASP A 18 9.42 -6.65 10.75
CA ASP A 18 10.69 -6.83 10.04
C ASP A 18 11.91 -6.66 10.97
N ASP A 19 11.70 -6.38 12.26
CA ASP A 19 12.71 -6.27 13.31
C ASP A 19 13.82 -5.22 13.00
N VAL A 20 13.41 -4.11 12.37
CA VAL A 20 14.31 -3.02 11.96
C VAL A 20 14.22 -1.76 12.84
N LEU A 21 13.25 -1.69 13.77
CA LEU A 21 13.09 -0.56 14.70
C LEU A 21 14.31 -0.39 15.60
N GLY A 22 14.91 0.80 15.60
CA GLY A 22 16.09 1.13 16.41
C GLY A 22 17.40 0.45 15.94
N LYS A 23 17.35 -0.30 14.83
CA LYS A 23 18.53 -0.95 14.21
C LYS A 23 18.86 -0.32 12.87
N GLU A 24 17.90 -0.35 11.94
CA GLU A 24 18.03 0.25 10.61
C GLU A 24 17.11 1.47 10.46
N ILE A 25 15.95 1.46 11.12
CA ILE A 25 14.98 2.55 11.07
C ILE A 25 14.77 3.09 12.48
N ASP A 26 15.15 4.35 12.68
CA ASP A 26 14.79 5.12 13.87
C ASP A 26 13.47 5.87 13.63
N VAL A 27 12.37 5.36 14.19
CA VAL A 27 11.10 6.09 14.19
C VAL A 27 11.14 7.16 15.29
N VAL A 28 11.59 8.35 14.92
CA VAL A 28 11.72 9.50 15.85
C VAL A 28 10.36 9.98 16.37
N ALA A 29 9.37 10.12 15.48
CA ALA A 29 8.08 10.70 15.83
C ALA A 29 6.92 10.20 14.95
N VAL A 30 5.74 10.19 15.55
CA VAL A 30 4.44 9.99 14.90
C VAL A 30 3.57 11.23 15.08
N VAL A 31 2.72 11.53 14.09
CA VAL A 31 1.87 12.72 14.08
C VAL A 31 0.43 12.34 13.83
N ASP A 32 -0.50 12.82 14.67
CA ASP A 32 -1.93 12.73 14.43
C ASP A 32 -2.70 13.88 15.12
N MET A 33 -4.03 13.83 15.08
CA MET A 33 -4.96 14.84 15.56
C MET A 33 -4.81 15.15 17.06
N ASN A 34 -4.27 14.23 17.85
CA ASN A 34 -3.96 14.41 19.26
C ASN A 34 -2.54 13.88 19.59
N THR A 35 -2.08 14.10 20.81
CA THR A 35 -0.76 13.66 21.31
C THR A 35 -0.92 12.70 22.50
N ASP A 36 -2.07 12.05 22.63
CA ASP A 36 -2.37 11.17 23.75
C ASP A 36 -1.73 9.79 23.50
N ALA A 37 -0.54 9.57 24.05
CA ALA A 37 0.21 8.34 23.82
C ALA A 37 -0.49 7.09 24.38
N GLU A 38 -1.33 7.24 25.42
CA GLU A 38 -2.14 6.13 25.95
C GLU A 38 -3.15 5.65 24.92
N TYR A 39 -3.80 6.59 24.22
CA TYR A 39 -4.73 6.25 23.14
C TYR A 39 -4.01 5.61 21.94
N PHE A 40 -2.85 6.13 21.53
CA PHE A 40 -2.07 5.49 20.47
C PHE A 40 -1.59 4.09 20.87
N ALA A 41 -1.15 3.90 22.11
CA ALA A 41 -0.77 2.59 22.61
C ALA A 41 -1.95 1.61 22.60
N TYR A 42 -3.16 2.05 22.96
CA TYR A 42 -4.39 1.26 22.83
C TYR A 42 -4.66 0.86 21.38
N GLN A 43 -4.65 1.82 20.45
CA GLN A 43 -4.88 1.58 19.01
C GLN A 43 -3.84 0.66 18.37
N MET A 44 -2.62 0.65 18.89
CA MET A 44 -1.57 -0.25 18.44
C MET A 44 -1.73 -1.67 19.01
N LYS A 45 -2.13 -1.80 20.29
CA LYS A 45 -2.25 -3.09 20.99
C LYS A 45 -3.38 -3.96 20.46
N PHE A 46 -4.49 -3.34 20.04
CA PHE A 46 -5.72 -4.04 19.68
C PHE A 46 -6.15 -3.68 18.26
N ASP A 47 -6.06 -4.65 17.36
CA ASP A 47 -6.53 -4.56 16.00
C ASP A 47 -7.64 -5.58 15.74
N THR A 48 -8.76 -5.13 15.15
CA THR A 48 -9.91 -5.99 14.85
C THR A 48 -9.59 -7.07 13.82
N VAL A 49 -8.72 -6.77 12.85
CA VAL A 49 -8.38 -7.65 11.72
C VAL A 49 -7.06 -8.36 11.98
N HIS A 50 -6.01 -7.61 12.31
CA HIS A 50 -4.65 -8.15 12.43
C HIS A 50 -4.32 -8.68 13.84
N GLY A 51 -5.29 -8.60 14.76
CA GLY A 51 -5.19 -9.18 16.09
C GLY A 51 -4.39 -8.33 17.09
N ARG A 52 -3.68 -9.01 18.01
CA ARG A 52 -2.93 -8.34 19.08
C ARG A 52 -1.50 -8.08 18.66
N LEU A 53 -1.00 -6.88 18.98
CA LEU A 53 0.40 -6.56 18.78
C LEU A 53 1.29 -7.47 19.63
N ARG A 54 2.31 -8.06 19.00
CA ARG A 54 3.25 -8.99 19.66
C ARG A 54 4.30 -8.29 20.52
N TYR A 55 4.40 -6.97 20.40
CA TYR A 55 5.44 -6.15 21.04
C TYR A 55 4.92 -5.43 22.28
N LYS A 56 5.81 -5.23 23.25
CA LYS A 56 5.49 -4.48 24.46
C LYS A 56 5.39 -3.00 24.11
N VAL A 57 4.22 -2.41 24.36
CA VAL A 57 3.99 -0.97 24.19
C VAL A 57 3.68 -0.35 25.54
N GLU A 58 4.54 0.58 25.92
CA GLU A 58 4.42 1.43 27.09
C GLU A 58 4.31 2.90 26.66
N VAL A 59 4.04 3.76 27.63
CA VAL A 59 3.97 5.21 27.40
C VAL A 59 4.82 5.93 28.42
N ALA A 60 5.37 7.06 28.02
CA ALA A 60 6.17 7.93 28.86
C ALA A 60 5.85 9.39 28.58
N LYS A 61 6.32 10.26 29.47
CA LYS A 61 6.35 11.70 29.25
C LYS A 61 7.68 12.09 28.62
N SER A 62 7.66 13.07 27.72
CA SER A 62 8.84 13.71 27.16
C SER A 62 9.52 14.61 28.20
N SER A 63 8.74 15.24 29.07
CA SER A 63 9.21 16.06 30.19
C SER A 63 8.26 16.01 31.41
N PRO A 64 8.70 16.36 32.63
CA PRO A 64 7.82 16.37 33.81
C PRO A 64 6.61 17.31 33.68
N GLU A 65 6.71 18.35 32.87
CA GLU A 65 5.72 19.41 32.71
C GLU A 65 4.54 19.01 31.82
N VAL A 66 4.69 17.98 30.97
CA VAL A 66 3.56 17.54 30.12
C VAL A 66 2.49 16.85 30.96
N LYS A 67 1.22 17.21 30.73
CA LYS A 67 0.09 16.74 31.53
C LYS A 67 -0.14 15.23 31.37
N LYS A 68 -0.14 14.76 30.12
CA LYS A 68 -0.34 13.35 29.74
C LYS A 68 0.91 12.79 29.05
N PRO A 69 1.12 11.46 29.06
CA PRO A 69 2.14 10.82 28.25
C PRO A 69 2.01 11.20 26.77
N ASP A 70 3.13 11.60 26.16
CA ASP A 70 3.26 12.04 24.78
C ASP A 70 4.40 11.30 24.05
N VAL A 71 4.91 10.22 24.66
CA VAL A 71 5.93 9.34 24.09
C VAL A 71 5.42 7.91 24.13
N LEU A 72 5.46 7.23 22.99
CA LEU A 72 5.31 5.77 22.90
C LEU A 72 6.67 5.12 23.17
N VAL A 73 6.67 4.00 23.88
CA VAL A 73 7.87 3.19 24.09
C VAL A 73 7.60 1.77 23.61
N VAL A 74 8.25 1.36 22.53
CA VAL A 74 8.04 0.06 21.87
C VAL A 74 9.35 -0.72 21.88
N ASN A 75 9.38 -1.84 22.60
CA ASN A 75 10.61 -2.63 22.84
C ASN A 75 11.79 -1.78 23.32
N GLY A 76 11.52 -0.74 24.14
CA GLY A 76 12.53 0.19 24.64
C GLY A 76 12.82 1.39 23.72
N HIS A 77 12.40 1.35 22.45
CA HIS A 77 12.53 2.47 21.52
C HIS A 77 11.51 3.57 21.80
N ARG A 78 11.95 4.82 21.91
CA ARG A 78 11.09 5.97 22.27
C ARG A 78 10.65 6.73 21.01
N ILE A 79 9.35 6.95 20.86
CA ILE A 79 8.74 7.64 19.71
C ILE A 79 7.88 8.80 20.21
N LEU A 80 8.18 10.02 19.78
CA LEU A 80 7.45 11.21 20.18
C LEU A 80 6.10 11.34 19.44
N CYS A 81 5.04 11.67 20.17
CA CYS A 81 3.73 11.99 19.60
C CYS A 81 3.62 13.50 19.38
N VAL A 82 3.69 13.92 18.11
CA VAL A 82 3.67 15.33 17.72
C VAL A 82 2.27 15.73 17.26
N LYS A 83 1.85 16.95 17.62
CA LYS A 83 0.55 17.48 17.22
C LYS A 83 0.51 17.73 15.71
N ALA A 84 -0.53 17.23 15.04
CA ALA A 84 -0.76 17.49 13.62
C ALA A 84 -0.90 18.99 13.32
N GLN A 85 -0.34 19.39 12.18
CA GLN A 85 -0.45 20.73 11.61
C GLN A 85 -1.31 20.72 10.37
N ARG A 86 -2.00 21.83 10.11
CA ARG A 86 -2.78 22.00 8.87
C ARG A 86 -1.89 22.12 7.64
N ASN A 87 -0.69 22.69 7.81
CA ASN A 87 0.30 22.85 6.77
C ASN A 87 1.55 22.01 7.10
N PRO A 88 1.97 21.09 6.22
CA PRO A 88 3.16 20.26 6.41
C PRO A 88 4.47 21.02 6.66
N ALA A 89 4.57 22.29 6.21
CA ALA A 89 5.74 23.13 6.41
C ALA A 89 5.95 23.59 7.86
N ASP A 90 4.89 23.56 8.67
CA ASP A 90 4.94 23.97 10.08
C ASP A 90 5.36 22.81 11.01
N LEU A 91 5.55 21.60 10.45
CA LEU A 91 6.02 20.46 11.22
C LEU A 91 7.52 20.57 11.52
N PRO A 92 7.95 20.25 12.75
CA PRO A 92 9.31 20.52 13.22
C PRO A 92 10.32 19.46 12.78
N TRP A 93 10.29 18.98 11.53
CA TRP A 93 11.11 17.85 11.09
C TRP A 93 12.62 18.11 11.24
N GLY A 94 13.09 19.29 10.82
CA GLY A 94 14.50 19.66 10.97
C GLY A 94 14.94 19.73 12.43
N LYS A 95 14.07 20.20 13.34
CA LYS A 95 14.36 20.25 14.79
C LYS A 95 14.42 18.86 15.41
N LEU A 96 13.63 17.93 14.89
CA LEU A 96 13.60 16.53 15.34
C LEU A 96 14.68 15.67 14.66
N GLY A 97 15.44 16.20 13.71
CA GLY A 97 16.42 15.43 12.95
C GLY A 97 15.79 14.40 11.99
N VAL A 98 14.53 14.59 11.60
CA VAL A 98 13.82 13.64 10.71
C VAL A 98 14.19 13.90 9.26
N GLU A 99 14.79 12.91 8.61
CA GLU A 99 15.18 12.99 7.19
C GLU A 99 14.12 12.41 6.24
N TYR A 100 13.49 11.30 6.61
CA TYR A 100 12.47 10.63 5.81
C TYR A 100 11.10 10.75 6.47
N VAL A 101 10.11 11.25 5.71
CA VAL A 101 8.72 11.34 6.16
C VAL A 101 7.84 10.41 5.32
N ILE A 102 7.13 9.54 6.01
CA ILE A 102 6.03 8.76 5.43
C ILE A 102 4.76 9.60 5.59
N GLU A 103 4.17 10.01 4.46
CA GLU A 103 2.95 10.82 4.39
C GLU A 103 1.73 9.90 4.22
N SER A 104 1.00 9.70 5.30
CA SER A 104 -0.13 8.77 5.42
C SER A 104 -1.42 9.42 5.93
N THR A 105 -1.54 10.75 5.85
CA THR A 105 -2.80 11.46 6.20
C THR A 105 -3.86 11.31 5.11
N GLY A 106 -3.45 11.09 3.87
CA GLY A 106 -4.32 11.13 2.69
C GLY A 106 -4.73 12.54 2.23
N LEU A 107 -4.32 13.59 2.94
CA LEU A 107 -4.66 14.99 2.62
C LEU A 107 -3.62 15.65 1.70
N PHE A 108 -2.37 15.19 1.74
CA PHE A 108 -1.24 15.79 1.04
C PHE A 108 -0.74 14.92 -0.12
N THR A 109 -1.66 14.37 -0.93
CA THR A 109 -1.33 13.53 -2.10
C THR A 109 -0.86 14.34 -3.32
N ASN A 110 -0.90 15.67 -3.27
CA ASN A 110 -0.34 16.52 -4.31
C ASN A 110 1.14 16.83 -3.98
N LYS A 111 2.03 16.65 -4.95
CA LYS A 111 3.49 16.85 -4.79
C LYS A 111 3.83 18.18 -4.10
N ALA A 112 3.31 19.30 -4.61
CA ALA A 112 3.61 20.63 -4.07
C ALA A 112 3.15 20.82 -2.61
N LYS A 113 2.09 20.11 -2.20
CA LYS A 113 1.64 20.12 -0.80
C LYS A 113 2.55 19.25 0.08
N ALA A 114 2.91 18.05 -0.38
CA ALA A 114 3.80 17.15 0.32
C ALA A 114 5.24 17.71 0.46
N GLU A 115 5.69 18.53 -0.51
CA GLU A 115 6.94 19.28 -0.43
C GLU A 115 7.01 20.24 0.77
N GLY A 116 5.87 20.55 1.40
CA GLY A 116 5.85 21.25 2.68
C GLY A 116 6.67 20.51 3.75
N HIS A 117 6.70 19.18 3.77
CA HIS A 117 7.56 18.46 4.71
C HIS A 117 9.05 18.72 4.49
N VAL A 118 9.47 18.91 3.23
CA VAL A 118 10.86 19.28 2.91
C VAL A 118 11.16 20.67 3.45
N LYS A 119 10.21 21.62 3.33
CA LYS A 119 10.32 22.95 3.94
C LYS A 119 10.35 22.91 5.47
N GLY A 120 9.67 21.94 6.09
CA GLY A 120 9.73 21.66 7.53
C GLY A 120 11.06 21.05 8.00
N GLY A 121 11.98 20.74 7.07
CA GLY A 121 13.32 20.25 7.34
C GLY A 121 13.56 18.76 7.07
N ALA A 122 12.57 18.04 6.53
CA ALA A 122 12.80 16.69 6.02
C ALA A 122 13.58 16.72 4.69
N LYS A 123 14.25 15.61 4.34
CA LYS A 123 14.98 15.48 3.07
C LYS A 123 14.18 14.74 2.00
N LYS A 124 13.42 13.71 2.40
CA LYS A 124 12.67 12.82 1.51
C LYS A 124 11.25 12.58 2.04
N VAL A 125 10.31 12.44 1.13
CA VAL A 125 8.90 12.15 1.43
C VAL A 125 8.42 10.97 0.59
N VAL A 126 7.81 9.99 1.26
CA VAL A 126 7.11 8.87 0.64
C VAL A 126 5.62 9.03 0.89
N ILE A 127 4.86 9.32 -0.15
CA ILE A 127 3.38 9.41 -0.10
C ILE A 127 2.83 7.98 -0.16
N SER A 128 2.09 7.57 0.88
CA SER A 128 1.47 6.25 0.99
C SER A 128 0.12 6.16 0.26
N ALA A 129 0.05 6.77 -0.93
CA ALA A 129 -1.10 6.80 -1.83
C ALA A 129 -0.66 7.26 -3.23
N PRO A 130 -1.49 7.08 -4.29
CA PRO A 130 -1.25 7.69 -5.58
C PRO A 130 -1.13 9.20 -5.47
N ALA A 131 -0.04 9.74 -6.01
CA ALA A 131 0.21 11.18 -5.98
C ALA A 131 -0.19 11.89 -7.28
N SER A 132 -0.40 13.20 -7.17
CA SER A 132 -0.62 14.11 -8.30
C SER A 132 0.48 15.19 -8.35
N GLY A 133 0.59 15.90 -9.47
CA GLY A 133 1.56 17.00 -9.62
C GLY A 133 3.00 16.54 -9.93
N GLY A 134 3.16 15.38 -10.58
CA GLY A 134 4.45 14.93 -11.10
C GLY A 134 5.42 14.36 -10.06
N ALA A 135 4.91 13.78 -8.96
CA ALA A 135 5.73 12.96 -8.07
C ALA A 135 6.07 11.63 -8.77
N LYS A 136 7.28 11.11 -8.59
CA LYS A 136 7.68 9.82 -9.17
C LYS A 136 6.93 8.70 -8.46
N THR A 137 6.17 7.92 -9.21
CA THR A 137 5.51 6.71 -8.72
C THR A 137 6.47 5.53 -8.80
N ILE A 138 6.63 4.84 -7.68
CA ILE A 138 7.53 3.71 -7.53
C ILE A 138 6.74 2.51 -6.99
N VAL A 139 6.98 1.34 -7.59
CA VAL A 139 6.47 0.05 -7.12
C VAL A 139 7.66 -0.91 -6.95
N MET A 140 7.81 -1.42 -5.73
CA MET A 140 8.86 -2.38 -5.37
C MET A 140 8.77 -3.66 -6.21
N GLY A 141 9.92 -4.22 -6.58
CA GLY A 141 10.02 -5.35 -7.51
C GLY A 141 9.75 -5.03 -8.99
N VAL A 142 9.18 -3.86 -9.31
CA VAL A 142 8.84 -3.50 -10.70
C VAL A 142 9.76 -2.40 -11.24
N ASN A 143 9.70 -1.19 -10.69
CA ASN A 143 10.44 -0.03 -11.20
C ASN A 143 11.21 0.76 -10.13
N HIS A 144 11.32 0.23 -8.90
CA HIS A 144 12.03 0.89 -7.80
C HIS A 144 13.49 1.27 -8.11
N HIS A 145 14.16 0.54 -9.01
CA HIS A 145 15.50 0.88 -9.50
C HIS A 145 15.55 2.18 -10.32
N GLU A 146 14.41 2.72 -10.77
CA GLU A 146 14.31 4.04 -11.41
C GLU A 146 14.33 5.20 -10.40
N TYR A 147 14.46 4.90 -9.11
CA TYR A 147 14.70 5.93 -8.10
C TYR A 147 16.02 6.66 -8.38
N ASP A 148 16.01 7.98 -8.17
CA ASP A 148 17.13 8.87 -8.41
C ASP A 148 17.25 9.77 -7.18
N PRO A 149 18.25 9.57 -6.32
CA PRO A 149 18.44 10.37 -5.11
C PRO A 149 18.57 11.87 -5.37
N ALA A 150 19.03 12.28 -6.55
CA ALA A 150 19.26 13.69 -6.87
C ALA A 150 17.96 14.44 -7.24
N THR A 151 16.95 13.74 -7.77
CA THR A 151 15.74 14.39 -8.32
C THR A 151 14.44 13.93 -7.64
N HIS A 152 14.40 12.70 -7.12
CA HIS A 152 13.22 12.12 -6.50
C HIS A 152 13.20 12.40 -4.98
N HIS A 153 12.79 13.61 -4.60
CA HIS A 153 12.64 14.01 -3.19
C HIS A 153 11.26 13.67 -2.61
N VAL A 154 10.22 13.79 -3.43
CA VAL A 154 8.85 13.43 -3.07
C VAL A 154 8.38 12.36 -4.05
N VAL A 155 8.16 11.15 -3.54
CA VAL A 155 7.78 9.97 -4.32
C VAL A 155 6.45 9.42 -3.82
N SER A 156 5.80 8.58 -4.64
CA SER A 156 4.58 7.87 -4.29
C SER A 156 4.84 6.37 -4.35
N ASN A 157 4.40 5.65 -3.31
CA ASN A 157 4.39 4.18 -3.32
C ASN A 157 3.15 3.60 -4.06
N ALA A 158 2.52 4.39 -4.94
CA ALA A 158 1.26 4.06 -5.60
C ALA A 158 0.12 3.70 -4.62
N SER A 159 -0.87 2.90 -5.04
CA SER A 159 -1.92 2.34 -4.18
C SER A 159 -1.70 0.84 -3.92
N CYS A 160 -2.43 0.28 -2.95
CA CYS A 160 -2.49 -1.16 -2.68
C CYS A 160 -2.85 -1.96 -3.96
N THR A 161 -3.92 -1.58 -4.67
CA THR A 161 -4.32 -2.27 -5.91
C THR A 161 -3.27 -2.16 -7.02
N THR A 162 -2.58 -1.03 -7.17
CA THR A 162 -1.47 -0.92 -8.14
C THR A 162 -0.32 -1.83 -7.75
N ASN A 163 0.01 -1.93 -6.46
CA ASN A 163 1.05 -2.84 -5.96
C ASN A 163 0.67 -4.32 -6.14
N CYS A 164 -0.61 -4.67 -6.16
CA CYS A 164 -1.05 -6.03 -6.50
C CYS A 164 -1.01 -6.30 -8.02
N MET A 165 -1.51 -5.36 -8.83
CA MET A 165 -1.63 -5.54 -10.28
C MET A 165 -0.29 -5.43 -11.02
N ALA A 166 0.59 -4.50 -10.63
CA ALA A 166 1.84 -4.22 -11.34
C ALA A 166 2.81 -5.42 -11.36
N PRO A 167 3.02 -6.20 -10.28
CA PRO A 167 3.80 -7.44 -10.32
C PRO A 167 3.33 -8.43 -11.38
N VAL A 168 2.02 -8.68 -11.47
CA VAL A 168 1.44 -9.60 -12.47
C VAL A 168 1.71 -9.09 -13.89
N VAL A 169 1.41 -7.81 -14.15
CA VAL A 169 1.66 -7.20 -15.47
C VAL A 169 3.16 -7.17 -15.80
N HIS A 170 4.02 -6.93 -14.82
CA HIS A 170 5.46 -6.96 -15.00
C HIS A 170 5.93 -8.34 -15.48
N VAL A 171 5.47 -9.43 -14.84
CA VAL A 171 5.77 -10.79 -15.31
C VAL A 171 5.25 -11.02 -16.73
N LEU A 172 4.00 -10.65 -17.02
CA LEU A 172 3.41 -10.83 -18.36
C LEU A 172 4.21 -10.11 -19.46
N THR A 173 4.70 -8.91 -19.17
CA THR A 173 5.52 -8.13 -20.12
C THR A 173 6.95 -8.67 -20.21
N LYS A 174 7.57 -9.04 -19.09
CA LYS A 174 8.96 -9.51 -19.04
C LYS A 174 9.14 -10.90 -19.64
N GLU A 175 8.17 -11.78 -19.48
CA GLU A 175 8.14 -13.13 -20.06
C GLU A 175 7.60 -13.14 -21.50
N ASN A 176 7.49 -11.96 -22.12
CA ASN A 176 7.16 -11.76 -23.53
C ASN A 176 5.79 -12.34 -23.95
N PHE A 177 4.83 -12.45 -23.02
CA PHE A 177 3.41 -12.65 -23.36
C PHE A 177 2.78 -11.35 -23.86
N GLY A 178 3.18 -10.25 -23.22
CA GLY A 178 2.74 -8.89 -23.52
C GLY A 178 1.26 -8.64 -23.17
N ILE A 179 0.87 -7.36 -23.27
CA ILE A 179 -0.52 -6.92 -23.12
C ILE A 179 -0.86 -6.04 -24.32
N GLU A 180 -1.81 -6.49 -25.12
CA GLU A 180 -2.43 -5.73 -26.20
C GLU A 180 -3.43 -4.74 -25.61
N THR A 181 -4.38 -5.24 -24.84
CA THR A 181 -5.37 -4.48 -24.07
C THR A 181 -5.76 -5.25 -22.82
N GLY A 182 -6.20 -4.58 -21.77
CA GLY A 182 -6.70 -5.24 -20.57
C GLY A 182 -7.64 -4.39 -19.73
N LEU A 183 -8.56 -5.08 -19.07
CA LEU A 183 -9.52 -4.54 -18.14
C LEU A 183 -9.37 -5.24 -16.80
N MET A 184 -9.35 -4.45 -15.73
CA MET A 184 -9.24 -4.97 -14.38
C MET A 184 -10.49 -4.61 -13.57
N THR A 185 -10.99 -5.58 -12.83
CA THR A 185 -11.91 -5.36 -11.72
C THR A 185 -11.18 -5.71 -10.43
N THR A 186 -11.33 -4.88 -9.39
CA THR A 186 -10.94 -5.30 -8.05
C THR A 186 -12.19 -5.45 -7.18
N ILE A 187 -12.34 -6.62 -6.57
CA ILE A 187 -13.31 -6.83 -5.50
C ILE A 187 -12.58 -6.44 -4.22
N HIS A 188 -12.98 -5.30 -3.66
CA HIS A 188 -12.19 -4.59 -2.67
C HIS A 188 -12.95 -4.51 -1.35
N SER A 189 -12.27 -4.78 -0.23
CA SER A 189 -12.82 -4.54 1.09
C SER A 189 -13.18 -3.07 1.31
N TYR A 190 -14.14 -2.78 2.19
CA TYR A 190 -14.46 -1.38 2.48
C TYR A 190 -13.31 -0.72 3.27
N THR A 191 -13.18 0.61 3.20
CA THR A 191 -12.08 1.34 3.85
C THR A 191 -12.62 2.45 4.76
N ALA A 192 -11.74 3.11 5.50
CA ALA A 192 -12.06 4.23 6.39
C ALA A 192 -12.71 5.44 5.69
N THR A 193 -12.73 5.49 4.36
CA THR A 193 -13.38 6.58 3.61
C THR A 193 -14.90 6.36 3.43
N GLN A 194 -15.37 5.11 3.49
CA GLN A 194 -16.79 4.76 3.38
C GLN A 194 -17.55 4.99 4.69
N LYS A 195 -18.89 4.93 4.63
CA LYS A 195 -19.79 5.24 5.75
C LYS A 195 -20.45 3.99 6.31
N THR A 196 -20.68 3.97 7.62
CA THR A 196 -21.39 2.89 8.31
C THR A 196 -22.86 2.82 7.88
N VAL A 197 -23.50 3.97 7.74
CA VAL A 197 -24.87 4.16 7.23
C VAL A 197 -24.86 5.16 6.08
N ASP A 198 -25.97 5.26 5.35
CA ASP A 198 -26.11 6.24 4.26
C ASP A 198 -25.78 7.67 4.74
N GLY A 199 -24.89 8.36 4.03
CA GLY A 199 -24.37 9.66 4.46
C GLY A 199 -23.74 10.48 3.33
N VAL A 200 -23.27 11.68 3.69
CA VAL A 200 -22.78 12.67 2.72
C VAL A 200 -21.43 12.24 2.11
N SER A 201 -21.39 12.14 0.78
CA SER A 201 -20.18 11.93 0.00
C SER A 201 -20.28 12.67 -1.35
N LEU A 202 -19.99 13.98 -1.34
CA LEU A 202 -20.22 14.86 -2.50
C LEU A 202 -19.40 14.48 -3.75
N LYS A 203 -18.24 13.85 -3.56
CA LYS A 203 -17.32 13.46 -4.65
C LYS A 203 -17.53 12.02 -5.15
N ASP A 204 -18.24 11.20 -4.39
CA ASP A 204 -18.50 9.78 -4.70
C ASP A 204 -19.84 9.38 -4.07
N TRP A 205 -20.94 9.63 -4.80
CA TRP A 205 -22.30 9.41 -4.28
C TRP A 205 -22.53 7.95 -3.89
N ARG A 206 -22.02 7.01 -4.69
CA ARG A 206 -22.13 5.58 -4.40
C ARG A 206 -21.36 5.22 -3.13
N GLY A 207 -20.17 5.79 -2.93
CA GLY A 207 -19.37 5.62 -1.71
C GLY A 207 -19.98 6.19 -0.43
N GLY A 208 -21.02 7.02 -0.53
CA GLY A 208 -21.78 7.52 0.62
C GLY A 208 -22.82 6.53 1.17
N ARG A 209 -23.10 5.43 0.46
CA ARG A 209 -24.06 4.40 0.88
C ARG A 209 -23.46 3.50 1.97
N ALA A 210 -24.31 2.89 2.79
CA ALA A 210 -23.92 2.00 3.89
C ALA A 210 -22.99 0.86 3.41
N ALA A 211 -21.74 0.88 3.85
CA ALA A 211 -20.67 0.07 3.26
C ALA A 211 -20.80 -1.44 3.51
N ALA A 212 -21.17 -1.83 4.73
CA ALA A 212 -21.18 -3.23 5.17
C ALA A 212 -22.42 -4.02 4.70
N VAL A 213 -23.30 -3.42 3.89
CA VAL A 213 -24.54 -4.06 3.40
C VAL A 213 -24.77 -3.83 1.91
N ASN A 214 -23.77 -3.35 1.18
CA ASN A 214 -23.87 -3.08 -0.26
C ASN A 214 -22.64 -3.59 -1.02
N ILE A 215 -22.87 -3.93 -2.28
CA ILE A 215 -21.81 -4.00 -3.31
C ILE A 215 -21.79 -2.63 -3.99
N ILE A 216 -20.73 -1.85 -3.78
CA ILE A 216 -20.64 -0.44 -4.21
C ILE A 216 -19.65 -0.32 -5.38
N PRO A 217 -20.11 -0.14 -6.62
CA PRO A 217 -19.21 0.07 -7.75
C PRO A 217 -18.55 1.45 -7.69
N SER A 218 -17.27 1.52 -8.00
CA SER A 218 -16.48 2.75 -8.01
C SER A 218 -15.43 2.73 -9.13
N THR A 219 -15.03 3.90 -9.60
CA THR A 219 -13.93 4.05 -10.57
C THR A 219 -12.59 3.90 -9.85
N THR A 220 -11.55 3.43 -10.55
CA THR A 220 -10.20 3.33 -9.98
C THR A 220 -9.14 3.84 -10.96
N GLY A 221 -8.09 4.47 -10.40
CA GLY A 221 -6.90 4.87 -11.14
C GLY A 221 -5.82 3.79 -11.21
N ALA A 222 -5.98 2.65 -10.52
CA ALA A 222 -4.91 1.67 -10.32
C ALA A 222 -4.35 1.10 -11.64
N ALA A 223 -5.22 0.60 -12.52
CA ALA A 223 -4.81 0.06 -13.83
C ALA A 223 -4.15 1.14 -14.72
N LYS A 224 -4.61 2.39 -14.64
CA LYS A 224 -3.98 3.51 -15.36
C LYS A 224 -2.58 3.81 -14.80
N ALA A 225 -2.41 3.72 -13.49
CA ALA A 225 -1.12 3.93 -12.82
C ALA A 225 -0.09 2.84 -13.16
N VAL A 226 -0.52 1.62 -13.51
CA VAL A 226 0.40 0.60 -14.05
C VAL A 226 1.12 1.12 -15.29
N GLY A 227 0.47 1.88 -16.16
CA GLY A 227 1.11 2.50 -17.33
C GLY A 227 2.16 3.59 -17.00
N MET A 228 2.20 4.08 -15.76
CA MET A 228 3.26 4.99 -15.29
C MET A 228 4.50 4.21 -14.81
N VAL A 229 4.28 3.01 -14.29
CA VAL A 229 5.30 2.14 -13.69
C VAL A 229 5.88 1.17 -14.74
N ILE A 230 5.07 0.82 -15.74
CA ILE A 230 5.42 -0.04 -16.87
C ILE A 230 5.02 0.72 -18.15
N PRO A 231 5.89 1.60 -18.68
CA PRO A 231 5.54 2.50 -19.78
C PRO A 231 5.02 1.81 -21.04
N SER A 232 5.43 0.58 -21.31
CA SER A 232 4.98 -0.23 -22.46
C SER A 232 3.48 -0.60 -22.42
N THR A 233 2.82 -0.45 -21.26
CA THR A 233 1.38 -0.66 -21.07
C THR A 233 0.57 0.64 -20.95
N LYS A 234 1.19 1.80 -21.16
CA LYS A 234 0.52 3.11 -21.10
C LYS A 234 -0.66 3.15 -22.09
N GLY A 235 -1.84 3.48 -21.59
CA GLY A 235 -3.07 3.57 -22.40
C GLY A 235 -3.72 2.23 -22.74
N LYS A 236 -3.13 1.09 -22.37
CA LYS A 236 -3.66 -0.25 -22.68
C LYS A 236 -4.51 -0.87 -21.57
N LEU A 237 -4.47 -0.28 -20.38
CA LEU A 237 -5.07 -0.81 -19.16
C LEU A 237 -6.00 0.23 -18.51
N THR A 238 -7.20 -0.21 -18.14
CA THR A 238 -8.12 0.54 -17.27
C THR A 238 -8.91 -0.43 -16.40
N GLY A 239 -9.71 0.07 -15.46
CA GLY A 239 -10.47 -0.80 -14.59
C GLY A 239 -11.48 -0.10 -13.70
N MET A 240 -12.17 -0.91 -12.90
CA MET A 240 -13.13 -0.48 -11.88
C MET A 240 -12.94 -1.28 -10.59
N SER A 241 -13.65 -0.88 -9.54
CA SER A 241 -13.71 -1.64 -8.28
C SER A 241 -15.14 -1.87 -7.86
N PHE A 242 -15.40 -3.02 -7.22
CA PHE A 242 -16.58 -3.23 -6.41
C PHE A 242 -16.15 -3.29 -4.95
N ARG A 243 -16.61 -2.33 -4.15
CA ARG A 243 -16.40 -2.36 -2.70
C ARG A 243 -17.43 -3.28 -2.08
N VAL A 244 -16.99 -4.27 -1.30
CA VAL A 244 -17.86 -5.32 -0.74
C VAL A 244 -17.79 -5.36 0.80
N PRO A 245 -18.75 -6.01 1.49
CA PRO A 245 -18.83 -6.08 2.95
C PRO A 245 -17.77 -6.94 3.67
N THR A 246 -16.49 -6.79 3.33
CA THR A 246 -15.35 -7.38 4.05
C THR A 246 -14.47 -6.26 4.61
N PRO A 247 -13.93 -6.41 5.84
CA PRO A 247 -13.18 -5.35 6.50
C PRO A 247 -11.75 -5.20 5.96
N ASP A 248 -11.19 -6.26 5.39
CA ASP A 248 -9.84 -6.29 4.83
C ASP A 248 -9.66 -7.47 3.85
N VAL A 249 -8.55 -7.46 3.13
CA VAL A 249 -8.20 -8.30 1.98
C VAL A 249 -9.05 -7.99 0.76
N SER A 250 -8.40 -7.97 -0.39
CA SER A 250 -9.00 -7.67 -1.68
C SER A 250 -8.40 -8.57 -2.75
N VAL A 251 -9.05 -8.59 -3.91
CA VAL A 251 -8.60 -9.41 -5.06
C VAL A 251 -8.67 -8.60 -6.35
N VAL A 252 -7.68 -8.82 -7.21
CA VAL A 252 -7.61 -8.32 -8.59
C VAL A 252 -8.12 -9.44 -9.51
N ASP A 253 -9.05 -9.08 -10.38
CA ASP A 253 -9.48 -9.82 -11.55
C ASP A 253 -9.01 -9.07 -12.80
N LEU A 254 -7.92 -9.55 -13.41
CA LEU A 254 -7.37 -8.99 -14.64
C LEU A 254 -7.80 -9.84 -15.84
N THR A 255 -8.56 -9.25 -16.76
CA THR A 255 -8.85 -9.83 -18.07
C THR A 255 -8.06 -9.08 -19.15
N PHE A 256 -7.30 -9.79 -19.97
CA PHE A 256 -6.43 -9.16 -20.96
C PHE A 256 -6.29 -9.97 -22.24
N ARG A 257 -5.86 -9.28 -23.31
CA ARG A 257 -5.42 -9.88 -24.56
C ARG A 257 -3.88 -9.91 -24.61
N ALA A 258 -3.30 -11.09 -24.75
CA ALA A 258 -1.86 -11.26 -24.97
C ALA A 258 -1.43 -10.75 -26.36
N THR A 259 -0.16 -10.39 -26.53
CA THR A 259 0.37 -9.92 -27.83
C THR A 259 0.86 -11.04 -28.74
N ARG A 260 1.04 -12.25 -28.19
CA ARG A 260 1.34 -13.48 -28.93
C ARG A 260 0.43 -14.62 -28.47
N ASP A 261 0.35 -15.66 -29.28
CA ASP A 261 -0.34 -16.89 -28.91
C ASP A 261 0.42 -17.56 -27.76
N THR A 262 -0.35 -18.02 -26.76
CA THR A 262 0.15 -18.68 -25.54
C THR A 262 -0.96 -19.60 -25.00
N SER A 263 -0.83 -20.06 -23.77
CA SER A 263 -1.85 -20.80 -23.04
C SER A 263 -1.92 -20.31 -21.59
N ILE A 264 -3.03 -20.58 -20.91
CA ILE A 264 -3.13 -20.25 -19.49
C ILE A 264 -2.13 -21.07 -18.65
N GLN A 265 -1.76 -22.27 -19.11
CA GLN A 265 -0.74 -23.11 -18.49
C GLN A 265 0.66 -22.48 -18.57
N GLU A 266 1.02 -21.88 -19.70
CA GLU A 266 2.29 -21.12 -19.83
C GLU A 266 2.31 -19.91 -18.89
N ILE A 267 1.19 -19.18 -18.79
CA ILE A 267 1.06 -18.00 -17.92
C ILE A 267 1.16 -18.40 -16.44
N ASP A 268 0.45 -19.45 -16.02
CA ASP A 268 0.51 -20.01 -14.66
C ASP A 268 1.95 -20.41 -14.28
N ALA A 269 2.62 -21.17 -15.15
CA ALA A 269 3.99 -21.61 -14.91
C ALA A 269 4.97 -20.42 -14.79
N ALA A 270 4.80 -19.39 -15.62
CA ALA A 270 5.63 -18.19 -15.59
C ALA A 270 5.43 -17.38 -14.31
N LEU A 271 4.18 -17.18 -13.87
CA LEU A 271 3.87 -16.48 -12.61
C LEU A 271 4.45 -17.22 -11.40
N LYS A 272 4.28 -18.56 -11.35
CA LYS A 272 4.87 -19.40 -10.29
C LYS A 272 6.40 -19.35 -10.30
N LYS A 273 7.03 -19.39 -11.47
CA LYS A 273 8.50 -19.27 -11.60
C LYS A 273 8.99 -17.91 -11.14
N ALA A 274 8.33 -16.82 -11.55
CA ALA A 274 8.69 -15.46 -11.16
C ALA A 274 8.59 -15.27 -9.64
N ALA A 275 7.51 -15.77 -9.02
CA ALA A 275 7.29 -15.74 -7.57
C ALA A 275 8.42 -16.44 -6.77
N LYS A 276 9.04 -17.48 -7.35
CA LYS A 276 10.18 -18.20 -6.73
C LYS A 276 11.54 -17.58 -7.06
N THR A 277 11.61 -16.64 -8.00
CA THR A 277 12.86 -16.08 -8.53
C THR A 277 12.89 -14.56 -8.39
N TYR A 278 12.79 -13.81 -9.49
CA TYR A 278 13.03 -12.37 -9.51
C TYR A 278 11.90 -11.53 -8.89
N MET A 279 10.74 -12.13 -8.56
CA MET A 279 9.64 -11.48 -7.84
C MET A 279 9.46 -12.01 -6.41
N LYS A 280 10.42 -12.78 -5.88
CA LYS A 280 10.36 -13.35 -4.53
C LYS A 280 10.11 -12.25 -3.49
N GLY A 281 9.15 -12.48 -2.60
CA GLY A 281 8.72 -11.53 -1.56
C GLY A 281 7.76 -10.43 -2.04
N ILE A 282 7.61 -10.24 -3.36
CA ILE A 282 6.66 -9.29 -3.96
C ILE A 282 5.45 -10.02 -4.54
N LEU A 283 5.69 -11.01 -5.41
CA LEU A 283 4.68 -11.90 -5.97
C LEU A 283 4.78 -13.26 -5.27
N GLY A 284 3.65 -13.72 -4.73
CA GLY A 284 3.42 -15.09 -4.30
C GLY A 284 2.44 -15.80 -5.21
N TYR A 285 2.20 -17.08 -4.92
CA TYR A 285 1.06 -17.80 -5.46
C TYR A 285 0.52 -18.81 -4.44
N THR A 286 -0.70 -19.29 -4.70
CA THR A 286 -1.32 -20.43 -4.03
C THR A 286 -1.97 -21.36 -5.05
N ASP A 287 -2.00 -22.65 -4.75
CA ASP A 287 -2.78 -23.70 -5.42
C ASP A 287 -3.73 -24.42 -4.45
N ASP A 288 -3.97 -23.84 -3.28
CA ASP A 288 -4.96 -24.29 -2.30
C ASP A 288 -6.32 -23.60 -2.53
N GLU A 289 -7.39 -24.17 -1.96
CA GLU A 289 -8.76 -23.61 -2.01
C GLU A 289 -8.94 -22.52 -0.93
N LEU A 290 -8.19 -21.42 -1.05
CA LEU A 290 -8.18 -20.33 -0.07
C LEU A 290 -9.28 -19.29 -0.32
N VAL A 291 -9.64 -18.57 0.73
CA VAL A 291 -10.58 -17.43 0.70
C VAL A 291 -9.95 -16.17 1.31
N SER A 292 -10.66 -15.04 1.27
CA SER A 292 -10.10 -13.73 1.65
C SER A 292 -9.44 -13.72 3.04
N SER A 293 -10.04 -14.36 4.04
CA SER A 293 -9.51 -14.36 5.41
C SER A 293 -8.13 -15.03 5.53
N ASP A 294 -7.79 -15.93 4.63
CA ASP A 294 -6.53 -16.69 4.67
C ASP A 294 -5.32 -15.85 4.24
N PHE A 295 -5.57 -14.68 3.64
CA PHE A 295 -4.54 -13.74 3.21
C PHE A 295 -4.35 -12.57 4.19
N ILE A 296 -5.11 -12.52 5.29
CA ILE A 296 -4.90 -11.51 6.35
C ILE A 296 -3.47 -11.66 6.89
N ASN A 297 -2.74 -10.55 6.99
CA ASN A 297 -1.33 -10.48 7.36
C ASN A 297 -0.35 -11.06 6.32
N ASP A 298 -0.78 -11.30 5.08
CA ASP A 298 0.17 -11.67 4.03
C ASP A 298 0.99 -10.44 3.60
N ALA A 299 2.29 -10.49 3.85
CA ALA A 299 3.19 -9.37 3.57
C ALA A 299 3.53 -9.20 2.08
N ARG A 300 3.11 -10.11 1.19
CA ARG A 300 3.38 -10.00 -0.26
C ARG A 300 2.46 -8.96 -0.89
N SER A 301 2.91 -8.33 -1.97
CA SER A 301 2.11 -7.32 -2.68
C SER A 301 0.98 -7.92 -3.50
N SER A 302 1.20 -9.14 -4.01
CA SER A 302 0.29 -9.84 -4.92
C SER A 302 0.44 -11.34 -4.70
N ILE A 303 -0.67 -12.06 -4.51
CA ILE A 303 -0.68 -13.50 -4.32
C ILE A 303 -1.56 -14.13 -5.41
N TYR A 304 -0.91 -14.62 -6.45
CA TYR A 304 -1.56 -15.24 -7.61
C TYR A 304 -2.36 -16.49 -7.20
N ASP A 305 -3.64 -16.52 -7.57
CA ASP A 305 -4.50 -17.68 -7.34
C ASP A 305 -4.45 -18.61 -8.56
N SER A 306 -3.67 -19.68 -8.45
CA SER A 306 -3.43 -20.62 -9.54
C SER A 306 -4.70 -21.38 -9.91
N LYS A 307 -5.42 -21.90 -8.91
CA LYS A 307 -6.63 -22.70 -9.16
C LYS A 307 -7.76 -21.85 -9.70
N ALA A 308 -8.07 -20.72 -9.08
CA ALA A 308 -9.10 -19.82 -9.58
C ALA A 308 -8.80 -19.35 -11.01
N THR A 309 -7.51 -19.18 -11.35
CA THR A 309 -7.11 -18.82 -12.71
C THR A 309 -7.24 -19.99 -13.68
N LEU A 310 -6.65 -21.16 -13.40
CA LEU A 310 -6.64 -22.31 -14.31
C LEU A 310 -8.05 -22.87 -14.59
N GLN A 311 -8.92 -22.87 -13.59
CA GLN A 311 -10.28 -23.43 -13.70
C GLN A 311 -11.26 -22.52 -14.46
N ASN A 312 -10.99 -21.22 -14.54
CA ASN A 312 -11.95 -20.21 -15.07
C ASN A 312 -11.48 -19.52 -16.36
N ASN A 313 -10.58 -20.16 -17.12
CA ASN A 313 -10.20 -19.72 -18.47
C ASN A 313 -10.79 -20.63 -19.54
N LEU A 314 -10.93 -20.10 -20.76
CA LEU A 314 -11.50 -20.83 -21.89
C LEU A 314 -10.58 -21.97 -22.36
N PRO A 315 -11.09 -23.21 -22.54
CA PRO A 315 -10.29 -24.31 -23.09
C PRO A 315 -9.78 -24.00 -24.50
N GLY A 316 -8.48 -24.22 -24.75
CA GLY A 316 -7.85 -24.02 -26.07
C GLY A 316 -7.58 -22.55 -26.45
N GLU A 317 -7.99 -21.59 -25.62
CA GLU A 317 -7.78 -20.16 -25.85
C GLU A 317 -6.29 -19.78 -25.90
N LYS A 318 -5.96 -18.81 -26.78
CA LYS A 318 -4.58 -18.44 -27.10
C LYS A 318 -4.21 -17.02 -26.75
N ARG A 319 -5.18 -16.14 -26.53
CA ARG A 319 -4.96 -14.69 -26.40
C ARG A 319 -5.77 -14.06 -25.29
N PHE A 320 -7.00 -14.49 -25.06
CA PHE A 320 -7.92 -13.83 -24.13
C PHE A 320 -7.93 -14.54 -22.77
N PHE A 321 -7.26 -13.96 -21.79
CA PHE A 321 -7.03 -14.63 -20.50
C PHE A 321 -7.54 -13.80 -19.32
N LYS A 322 -7.92 -14.52 -18.27
CA LYS A 322 -8.18 -13.99 -16.93
C LYS A 322 -7.06 -14.43 -15.98
N VAL A 323 -6.63 -13.54 -15.09
CA VAL A 323 -5.71 -13.83 -13.97
C VAL A 323 -6.31 -13.25 -12.68
N VAL A 324 -6.33 -14.07 -11.63
CA VAL A 324 -6.81 -13.71 -10.29
C VAL A 324 -5.63 -13.57 -9.34
N SER A 325 -5.57 -12.49 -8.56
CA SER A 325 -4.51 -12.29 -7.56
C SER A 325 -5.01 -11.57 -6.31
N TRP A 326 -4.79 -12.17 -5.15
CA TRP A 326 -5.15 -11.65 -3.84
C TRP A 326 -4.14 -10.63 -3.34
N TYR A 327 -4.56 -9.80 -2.39
CA TYR A 327 -3.70 -8.92 -1.61
C TYR A 327 -4.40 -8.48 -0.34
N ASP A 328 -3.69 -8.55 0.78
CA ASP A 328 -4.04 -7.75 1.95
C ASP A 328 -3.76 -6.28 1.62
N ASN A 329 -4.83 -5.48 1.54
CA ASN A 329 -4.75 -4.09 1.10
C ASN A 329 -4.13 -3.17 2.15
N GLU A 330 -3.97 -3.63 3.39
CA GLU A 330 -3.32 -2.88 4.47
C GLU A 330 -1.91 -3.39 4.73
N TRP A 331 -1.73 -4.71 4.89
CA TRP A 331 -0.49 -5.33 5.32
C TRP A 331 0.60 -5.33 4.26
N GLY A 332 0.36 -6.01 3.13
CA GLY A 332 1.34 -6.10 2.04
C GLY A 332 1.74 -4.72 1.53
N TYR A 333 0.79 -3.78 1.44
CA TYR A 333 1.08 -2.39 1.07
C TYR A 333 1.97 -1.68 2.09
N SER A 334 1.73 -1.88 3.39
CA SER A 334 2.51 -1.26 4.46
C SER A 334 3.95 -1.73 4.46
N HIS A 335 4.21 -3.03 4.26
CA HIS A 335 5.58 -3.52 4.05
C HIS A 335 6.24 -2.89 2.82
N ARG A 336 5.50 -2.67 1.71
CA ARG A 336 6.07 -1.96 0.54
C ARG A 336 6.49 -0.53 0.82
N VAL A 337 5.80 0.16 1.73
CA VAL A 337 6.21 1.50 2.16
C VAL A 337 7.54 1.41 2.92
N VAL A 338 7.70 0.43 3.81
CA VAL A 338 8.95 0.20 4.56
C VAL A 338 10.08 -0.16 3.61
N ASP A 339 9.86 -1.10 2.69
CA ASP A 339 10.83 -1.54 1.69
C ASP A 339 11.31 -0.36 0.82
N LEU A 340 10.39 0.50 0.38
CA LEU A 340 10.73 1.68 -0.41
C LEU A 340 11.59 2.67 0.39
N VAL A 341 11.25 2.92 1.66
CA VAL A 341 12.04 3.79 2.54
C VAL A 341 13.44 3.23 2.74
N ARG A 342 13.58 1.92 3.04
CA ARG A 342 14.89 1.26 3.19
C ARG A 342 15.70 1.33 1.90
N PHE A 343 15.07 1.05 0.76
CA PHE A 343 15.73 1.13 -0.54
C PHE A 343 16.24 2.55 -0.84
N MET A 344 15.43 3.58 -0.58
CA MET A 344 15.83 4.98 -0.76
C MET A 344 16.88 5.44 0.26
N GLY A 345 16.92 4.86 1.46
CA GLY A 345 17.94 5.15 2.47
C GLY A 345 19.32 4.56 2.14
N ALA A 346 19.35 3.46 1.39
CA ALA A 346 20.58 2.79 0.96
C ALA A 346 21.19 3.35 -0.34
N LYS A 347 20.59 4.37 -0.95
CA LYS A 347 20.99 4.95 -2.25
C LYS A 347 21.47 6.39 -2.11
#